data_AF-A0A0E9N2B0-F1
#
_entry.id   AF-A0A0E9N2B0-F1
#
_cell.length_a   1.000
_cell.length_b   1.000
_cell.length_c   1.000
_cell.angle_alpha   90.00
_cell.angle_beta   90.00
_cell.angle_gamma   90.00
#
_symmetry.space_group_name_H-M   'P 1'
#
loop_
_entity.id
_entity.type
_entity.pdbx_description
1 polymer ?
#
loop_
_entity_poly.entity_id
_entity_poly.type
_entity_poly.pdbx_seq_one_letter_code
_entity_poly.pdbx_strand_id
1 'polypeptide(L)'
;MQTIRQFFAVTTMALAVPFLAFSQDKTPVNNLLQQYYGIKNALVAGDPAAAAKAATAFTGALQNINTGSLAASEQAALKPVREKLLENSKAIASGKDLAKQRAAFQVLSDNLIPVVKASKVDAPAYIAYCPMKKASWLSAEQAIKNPYYGSAMLTCGSVKETIQ
;
A
#
# COMPACT_ATOMS: atom_id res chain seq x y z
N MET A 1 9.78 -53.16 -52.14
CA MET A 1 8.99 -53.54 -50.94
C MET A 1 9.19 -52.43 -49.92
N GLN A 2 8.15 -51.59 -49.71
CA GLN A 2 7.33 -51.56 -48.49
C GLN A 2 8.17 -51.14 -47.26
N THR A 3 7.91 -50.04 -46.54
CA THR A 3 6.64 -49.41 -46.19
C THR A 3 6.85 -47.95 -45.73
N ILE A 4 5.98 -47.05 -46.20
CA ILE A 4 5.79 -45.69 -45.66
C ILE A 4 4.89 -45.82 -44.43
N ARG A 5 5.32 -45.24 -43.29
CA ARG A 5 4.50 -45.12 -42.08
C ARG A 5 4.15 -43.63 -41.93
N GLN A 6 2.91 -43.27 -42.28
CA GLN A 6 2.40 -41.91 -42.14
C GLN A 6 2.13 -41.61 -40.66
N PHE A 7 2.80 -40.58 -40.14
CA PHE A 7 2.44 -39.97 -38.86
C PHE A 7 1.47 -38.82 -39.12
N PHE A 8 0.22 -38.97 -38.68
CA PHE A 8 -0.72 -37.85 -38.61
C PHE A 8 -0.39 -37.03 -37.37
N ALA A 9 0.23 -35.87 -37.57
CA ALA A 9 0.37 -34.85 -36.53
C ALA A 9 -0.95 -34.07 -36.42
N VAL A 10 -1.71 -34.32 -35.36
CA VAL A 10 -2.86 -33.50 -34.99
C VAL A 10 -2.33 -32.26 -34.26
N THR A 11 -2.11 -31.18 -35.01
CA THR A 11 -1.79 -29.87 -34.45
C THR A 11 -3.04 -29.25 -33.83
N THR A 12 -3.17 -29.35 -32.51
CA THR A 12 -4.13 -28.56 -31.73
C THR A 12 -3.77 -27.09 -31.81
N MET A 13 -4.58 -26.32 -32.54
CA MET A 13 -4.49 -24.86 -32.61
C MET A 13 -5.04 -24.27 -31.31
N ALA A 14 -4.16 -23.85 -30.41
CA ALA A 14 -4.54 -23.15 -29.18
C ALA A 14 -5.02 -21.74 -29.53
N LEU A 15 -6.31 -21.48 -29.37
CA LEU A 15 -6.88 -20.13 -29.44
C LEU A 15 -6.44 -19.35 -28.18
N ALA A 16 -5.46 -18.48 -28.34
CA ALA A 16 -5.10 -17.50 -27.32
C ALA A 16 -6.25 -16.49 -27.20
N VAL A 17 -7.10 -16.65 -26.18
CA VAL A 17 -8.06 -15.61 -25.80
C VAL A 17 -7.24 -14.49 -25.16
N PRO A 18 -7.22 -13.27 -25.72
CA PRO A 18 -6.53 -12.16 -25.08
C PRO A 18 -7.27 -11.85 -23.77
N PHE A 19 -6.61 -12.10 -22.65
CA PHE A 19 -7.03 -11.54 -21.36
C PHE A 19 -6.93 -10.02 -21.50
N LEU A 20 -8.07 -9.36 -21.70
CA LEU A 20 -8.16 -7.92 -21.54
C LEU A 20 -7.86 -7.62 -20.07
N ALA A 21 -6.63 -7.20 -19.79
CA ALA A 21 -6.27 -6.64 -18.50
C ALA A 21 -6.99 -5.30 -18.37
N PHE A 22 -8.19 -5.31 -17.78
CA PHE A 22 -8.84 -4.08 -17.33
C PHE A 22 -7.93 -3.46 -16.26
N SER A 23 -7.34 -2.31 -16.58
CA SER A 23 -6.68 -1.48 -15.57
C SER A 23 -7.76 -1.05 -14.58
N GLN A 24 -7.68 -1.53 -13.34
CA GLN A 24 -8.51 -1.03 -12.25
C GLN A 24 -8.08 0.42 -11.98
N ASP A 25 -8.83 1.39 -12.51
CA ASP A 25 -8.63 2.80 -12.22
C ASP A 25 -8.94 3.05 -10.74
N LYS A 26 -7.91 2.90 -9.89
CA LYS A 26 -8.02 3.20 -8.46
C LYS A 26 -8.27 4.68 -8.29
N THR A 27 -9.16 5.04 -7.38
CA THR A 27 -9.30 6.42 -6.93
C THR A 27 -7.95 6.94 -6.40
N PRO A 28 -7.72 8.26 -6.40
CA PRO A 28 -6.45 8.80 -5.90
C PRO A 28 -6.12 8.34 -4.47
N VAL A 29 -7.12 8.25 -3.59
CA VAL A 29 -6.92 7.78 -2.20
C VAL A 29 -6.68 6.27 -2.14
N ASN A 30 -7.40 5.45 -2.91
CA ASN A 30 -7.12 4.00 -2.96
C ASN A 30 -5.72 3.70 -3.52
N ASN A 31 -5.24 4.49 -4.48
CA ASN A 31 -3.86 4.40 -4.95
C ASN A 31 -2.86 4.75 -3.83
N LEU A 32 -3.05 5.86 -3.11
CA LEU A 32 -2.21 6.21 -1.96
C LEU A 32 -2.18 5.10 -0.91
N LEU A 33 -3.36 4.57 -0.57
CA LEU A 33 -3.51 3.53 0.43
C LEU A 33 -2.74 2.26 0.02
N GLN A 34 -2.80 1.88 -1.26
CA GLN A 34 -2.02 0.76 -1.78
C GLN A 34 -0.50 1.00 -1.66
N GLN A 35 -0.01 2.19 -2.01
CA GLN A 35 1.42 2.50 -1.83
C GLN A 35 1.83 2.52 -0.36
N TYR A 36 0.97 3.04 0.52
CA TYR A 36 1.18 3.05 1.97
C TYR A 36 1.34 1.64 2.54
N TYR A 37 0.53 0.66 2.07
CA TYR A 37 0.69 -0.73 2.48
C TYR A 37 2.05 -1.31 2.08
N GLY A 38 2.61 -0.88 0.95
CA GLY A 38 3.98 -1.23 0.55
C GLY A 38 5.01 -0.78 1.59
N ILE A 39 4.90 0.46 2.08
CA ILE A 39 5.77 0.99 3.15
C ILE A 39 5.58 0.16 4.43
N LYS A 40 4.33 -0.04 4.86
CA LYS A 40 3.99 -0.81 6.07
C LYS A 40 4.60 -2.20 6.04
N ASN A 41 4.44 -2.93 4.93
CA ASN A 41 4.90 -4.30 4.79
C ASN A 41 6.43 -4.40 4.77
N ALA A 42 7.12 -3.45 4.13
CA ALA A 42 8.57 -3.40 4.17
C ALA A 42 9.12 -3.13 5.60
N LEU A 43 8.47 -2.26 6.36
CA LEU A 43 8.85 -1.98 7.75
C LEU A 43 8.58 -3.17 8.70
N VAL A 44 7.53 -3.94 8.44
CA VAL A 44 7.27 -5.23 9.10
C VAL A 44 8.40 -6.21 8.80
N ALA A 45 8.83 -6.30 7.53
CA ALA A 45 9.94 -7.16 7.11
C ALA A 45 11.32 -6.67 7.62
N GLY A 46 11.40 -5.45 8.16
CA GLY A 46 12.65 -4.85 8.60
C GLY A 46 13.59 -4.48 7.44
N ASP A 47 13.03 -4.24 6.25
CA ASP A 47 13.79 -3.91 5.05
C ASP A 47 13.75 -2.40 4.76
N PRO A 48 14.81 -1.65 5.13
CA PRO A 48 14.83 -0.21 4.93
C PRO A 48 14.91 0.19 3.45
N ALA A 49 15.49 -0.65 2.59
CA ALA A 49 15.60 -0.35 1.16
C ALA A 49 14.25 -0.53 0.46
N ALA A 50 13.51 -1.59 0.78
CA ALA A 50 12.15 -1.79 0.30
C ALA A 50 11.20 -0.69 0.82
N ALA A 51 11.36 -0.27 2.08
CA ALA A 51 10.56 0.81 2.66
C ALA A 51 10.81 2.13 1.93
N ALA A 52 12.08 2.43 1.63
CA ALA A 52 12.46 3.61 0.86
C ALA A 52 11.84 3.58 -0.55
N LYS A 53 11.94 2.45 -1.26
CA LYS A 53 11.36 2.27 -2.59
C LYS A 53 9.83 2.48 -2.59
N ALA A 54 9.13 1.88 -1.63
CA ALA A 54 7.68 2.04 -1.50
C ALA A 54 7.28 3.48 -1.15
N ALA A 55 8.08 4.17 -0.33
CA ALA A 55 7.82 5.56 0.03
C ALA A 55 8.04 6.53 -1.14
N THR A 56 8.99 6.24 -2.04
CA THR A 56 9.12 6.96 -3.31
C THR A 56 7.86 6.81 -4.17
N ALA A 57 7.31 5.60 -4.27
CA ALA A 57 6.05 5.37 -5.00
C ALA A 57 4.87 6.13 -4.37
N PHE A 58 4.75 6.11 -3.03
CA PHE A 58 3.75 6.90 -2.31
C PHE A 58 3.91 8.41 -2.56
N THR A 59 5.14 8.92 -2.49
CA THR A 59 5.43 10.35 -2.74
C THR A 59 4.98 10.76 -4.14
N GLY A 60 5.32 9.95 -5.16
CA GLY A 60 4.89 10.20 -6.54
C GLY A 60 3.37 10.16 -6.69
N ALA A 61 2.71 9.15 -6.11
CA ALA A 61 1.26 9.06 -6.12
C ALA A 61 0.60 10.30 -5.48
N LEU A 62 1.13 10.78 -4.35
CA LEU A 62 0.64 11.97 -3.65
C LEU A 62 0.85 13.25 -4.45
N GLN A 63 2.01 13.42 -5.08
CA GLN A 63 2.31 14.58 -5.91
C GLN A 63 1.40 14.65 -7.14
N ASN A 64 1.08 13.50 -7.73
CA ASN A 64 0.28 13.40 -8.95
C ASN A 64 -1.24 13.46 -8.71
N ILE A 65 -1.69 13.61 -7.46
CA ILE A 65 -3.13 13.77 -7.19
C ILE A 65 -3.63 15.08 -7.80
N ASN A 66 -4.47 14.95 -8.83
CA ASN A 66 -5.34 16.01 -9.29
C ASN A 66 -6.43 16.27 -8.23
N THR A 67 -6.36 17.40 -7.54
CA THR A 67 -7.31 17.75 -6.47
C THR A 67 -8.76 17.84 -6.96
N GLY A 68 -8.99 18.14 -8.24
CA GLY A 68 -10.34 18.17 -8.82
C GLY A 68 -10.98 16.78 -8.98
N SER A 69 -10.19 15.71 -8.89
CA SER A 69 -10.67 14.31 -8.93
C SER A 69 -11.04 13.73 -7.56
N LEU A 70 -10.80 14.48 -6.48
CA LEU A 70 -11.13 14.09 -5.12
C LEU A 70 -12.55 14.53 -4.75
N ALA A 71 -13.26 13.72 -3.96
CA ALA A 71 -14.50 14.14 -3.32
C ALA A 71 -14.26 15.28 -2.32
N ALA A 72 -15.29 16.09 -2.02
CA ALA A 72 -15.13 17.24 -1.13
C ALA A 72 -14.62 16.86 0.28
N SER A 73 -15.05 15.70 0.81
CA SER A 73 -14.57 15.16 2.08
C SER A 73 -13.08 14.82 2.04
N GLU A 74 -12.62 14.22 0.94
CA GLU A 74 -11.22 13.86 0.72
C GLU A 74 -10.34 15.11 0.58
N GLN A 75 -10.83 16.13 -0.15
CA GLN A 75 -10.13 17.41 -0.26
C GLN A 75 -9.97 18.09 1.11
N ALA A 76 -11.06 18.14 1.89
CA ALA A 76 -11.06 18.71 3.23
C ALA A 76 -10.12 17.97 4.18
N ALA A 77 -10.06 16.64 4.09
CA ALA A 77 -9.17 15.82 4.92
C ALA A 77 -7.69 15.90 4.47
N LEU A 78 -7.42 15.91 3.16
CA LEU A 78 -6.06 15.88 2.62
C LEU A 78 -5.35 17.24 2.72
N LYS A 79 -6.05 18.35 2.45
CA LYS A 79 -5.46 19.69 2.39
C LYS A 79 -4.58 20.04 3.62
N PRO A 80 -5.03 19.87 4.88
CA PRO A 80 -4.22 20.26 6.04
C PRO A 80 -3.03 19.34 6.31
N VAL A 81 -2.99 18.13 5.74
CA VAL A 81 -1.98 17.11 6.04
C VAL A 81 -1.05 16.80 4.87
N ARG A 82 -1.35 17.29 3.66
CA ARG A 82 -0.60 16.96 2.43
C ARG A 82 0.90 17.22 2.55
N GLU A 83 1.29 18.34 3.14
CA GLU A 83 2.70 18.67 3.33
C GLU A 83 3.40 17.70 4.28
N LYS A 84 2.77 17.38 5.42
CA LYS A 84 3.29 16.38 6.38
C LYS A 84 3.41 15.00 5.74
N LEU A 85 2.46 14.60 4.91
CA LEU A 85 2.52 13.34 4.16
C LEU A 85 3.70 13.34 3.18
N LEU A 86 3.94 14.44 2.46
CA LEU A 86 5.09 14.58 1.56
C LEU A 86 6.42 14.56 2.30
N GLU A 87 6.54 15.31 3.39
CA GLU A 87 7.75 15.37 4.21
C GLU A 87 8.13 13.98 4.74
N ASN A 88 7.17 13.29 5.36
CA ASN A 88 7.46 12.01 6.01
C ASN A 88 7.65 10.87 5.00
N SER A 89 6.95 10.88 3.87
CA SER A 89 7.23 9.93 2.80
C SER A 89 8.63 10.14 2.19
N LYS A 90 9.08 11.38 2.00
CA LYS A 90 10.45 11.70 1.57
C LYS A 90 11.51 11.33 2.61
N ALA A 91 11.22 11.50 3.90
CA ALA A 91 12.11 11.09 4.98
C ALA A 91 12.29 9.56 5.01
N ILE A 92 11.23 8.80 4.74
CA ILE A 92 11.32 7.34 4.60
C ILE A 92 12.11 6.97 3.33
N ALA A 93 11.81 7.64 2.21
CA ALA A 93 12.42 7.39 0.90
C ALA A 93 13.94 7.63 0.86
N SER A 94 14.43 8.63 1.59
CA SER A 94 15.86 8.95 1.68
C SER A 94 16.58 8.23 2.84
N GLY A 95 15.82 7.62 3.76
CA GLY A 95 16.35 6.96 4.94
C GLY A 95 17.01 5.61 4.65
N LYS A 96 18.11 5.33 5.36
CA LYS A 96 18.75 3.99 5.44
C LYS A 96 18.63 3.36 6.82
N ASP A 97 18.20 4.15 7.80
CA ASP A 97 18.05 3.76 9.20
C ASP A 97 16.59 3.35 9.44
N LEU A 98 16.40 2.08 9.82
CA LEU A 98 15.07 1.50 10.03
C LEU A 98 14.30 2.18 11.17
N ALA A 99 14.98 2.61 12.24
CA ALA A 99 14.33 3.27 13.36
C ALA A 99 13.82 4.66 12.97
N LYS A 100 14.61 5.43 12.20
CA LYS A 100 14.20 6.73 11.65
C LYS A 100 13.03 6.57 10.67
N GLN A 101 13.07 5.56 9.80
CA GLN A 101 11.95 5.28 8.89
C GLN A 101 10.66 4.92 9.65
N ARG A 102 10.76 4.13 10.72
CA ARG A 102 9.60 3.80 11.59
C ARG A 102 9.04 5.03 12.30
N ALA A 103 9.88 5.98 12.72
CA ALA A 103 9.44 7.23 13.31
C ALA A 103 8.70 8.11 12.29
N ALA A 104 9.25 8.27 11.08
CA ALA A 104 8.57 8.98 9.99
C ALA A 104 7.26 8.29 9.57
N PHE A 105 7.24 6.95 9.57
CA PHE A 105 6.04 6.18 9.25
C PHE A 105 4.92 6.36 10.27
N GLN A 106 5.24 6.57 11.56
CA GLN A 106 4.23 6.92 12.55
C GLN A 106 3.52 8.22 12.16
N VAL A 107 4.28 9.28 11.88
CA VAL A 107 3.70 10.57 11.47
C VAL A 107 2.94 10.44 10.15
N LEU A 108 3.47 9.67 9.18
CA LEU A 108 2.77 9.37 7.92
C LEU A 108 1.40 8.70 8.19
N SER A 109 1.36 7.74 9.10
CA SER A 109 0.14 6.99 9.45
C SER A 109 -0.90 7.87 10.12
N ASP A 110 -0.49 8.65 11.12
CA ASP A 110 -1.37 9.55 11.86
C ASP A 110 -2.05 10.57 10.94
N ASN A 111 -1.35 11.01 9.88
CA ASN A 111 -1.88 11.96 8.90
C ASN A 111 -2.68 11.30 7.77
N LEU A 112 -2.39 10.04 7.39
CA LEU A 112 -3.11 9.37 6.31
C LEU A 112 -4.45 8.77 6.77
N ILE A 113 -4.53 8.28 8.00
CA ILE A 113 -5.77 7.72 8.58
C ILE A 113 -7.00 8.61 8.35
N PRO A 114 -7.01 9.91 8.71
CA PRO A 114 -8.19 10.75 8.51
C PRO A 114 -8.57 10.94 7.03
N VAL A 115 -7.58 10.92 6.11
CA VAL A 115 -7.85 10.99 4.66
C VAL A 115 -8.58 9.74 4.21
N VAL A 116 -8.11 8.56 4.61
CA VAL A 116 -8.74 7.28 4.24
C VAL A 116 -10.14 7.16 4.86
N LYS A 117 -10.34 7.60 6.10
CA LYS A 117 -11.66 7.65 6.75
C LYS A 117 -12.67 8.56 6.03
N ALA A 118 -12.20 9.58 5.32
CA ALA A 118 -13.03 10.50 4.55
C ALA A 118 -13.34 10.01 3.13
N SER A 119 -12.84 8.83 2.76
CA SER A 119 -12.85 8.27 1.40
C SER A 119 -13.65 6.96 1.35
N LYS A 120 -14.10 6.57 0.16
CA LYS A 120 -14.58 5.20 -0.09
C LYS A 120 -13.39 4.30 -0.42
N VAL A 121 -13.27 3.18 0.27
CA VAL A 121 -12.18 2.22 0.05
C VAL A 121 -12.65 1.06 -0.83
N ASP A 122 -11.77 0.58 -1.71
CA ASP A 122 -12.12 -0.53 -2.63
C ASP A 122 -12.27 -1.87 -1.88
N ALA A 123 -11.65 -1.97 -0.70
CA ALA A 123 -11.69 -3.13 0.19
C ALA A 123 -11.52 -2.66 1.65
N PRO A 124 -11.92 -3.47 2.64
CA PRO A 124 -11.79 -3.11 4.06
C PRO A 124 -10.37 -2.70 4.44
N ALA A 125 -10.23 -1.54 5.08
CA ALA A 125 -8.99 -1.07 5.65
C ALA A 125 -9.08 -1.07 7.18
N TYR A 126 -8.14 -1.73 7.84
CA TYR A 126 -8.13 -1.89 9.29
C TYR A 126 -7.21 -0.86 9.93
N ILE A 127 -7.72 -0.08 10.88
CA ILE A 127 -6.89 0.76 11.75
C ILE A 127 -6.45 -0.12 12.93
N ALA A 128 -5.17 -0.46 12.94
CA ALA A 128 -4.54 -1.20 14.03
C ALA A 128 -3.78 -0.24 14.96
N TYR A 129 -3.66 -0.62 16.24
CA TYR A 129 -3.02 0.18 17.28
C TYR A 129 -2.03 -0.64 18.09
N CYS A 130 -0.84 -0.08 18.36
CA CYS A 130 0.17 -0.65 19.24
C CYS A 130 0.21 0.14 20.56
N PRO A 131 -0.15 -0.47 21.71
CA PRO A 131 -0.18 0.24 23.00
C PRO A 131 1.22 0.62 23.51
N MET A 132 2.26 -0.14 23.16
CA MET A 132 3.64 0.17 23.57
C MET A 132 4.20 1.37 22.82
N LYS A 133 3.97 1.44 21.50
CA LYS A 133 4.41 2.56 20.68
C LYS A 133 3.50 3.78 20.82
N LYS A 134 2.26 3.59 21.28
CA LYS A 134 1.17 4.57 21.29
C LYS A 134 0.90 5.13 19.88
N ALA A 135 0.87 4.25 18.89
CA ALA A 135 0.75 4.62 17.48
C ALA A 135 -0.20 3.70 16.73
N SER A 136 -0.87 4.26 15.71
CA SER A 136 -1.82 3.57 14.84
C SER A 136 -1.30 3.45 13.41
N TRP A 137 -1.72 2.41 12.70
CA TRP A 137 -1.43 2.23 11.28
C TRP A 137 -2.61 1.62 10.53
N LEU A 138 -2.64 1.78 9.20
CA LEU A 138 -3.61 1.13 8.34
C LEU A 138 -3.08 -0.22 7.85
N SER A 139 -3.96 -1.22 7.74
CA SER A 139 -3.64 -2.53 7.19
C SER A 139 -4.71 -2.99 6.20
N ALA A 140 -4.30 -3.67 5.13
CA ALA A 140 -5.21 -4.42 4.24
C ALA A 140 -5.65 -5.76 4.85
N GLU A 141 -4.97 -6.21 5.91
CA GLU A 141 -5.20 -7.49 6.57
C GLU A 141 -5.67 -7.25 8.01
N GLN A 142 -6.66 -8.01 8.47
CA GLN A 142 -7.12 -7.97 9.86
C GLN A 142 -6.06 -8.52 10.83
N ALA A 143 -5.22 -9.46 10.37
CA ALA A 143 -4.13 -10.01 11.16
C ALA A 143 -3.09 -8.93 11.50
N ILE A 144 -2.72 -8.85 12.77
CA ILE A 144 -1.74 -7.86 13.26
C ILE A 144 -0.33 -8.23 12.81
N LYS A 145 0.27 -7.32 12.05
CA LYS A 145 1.69 -7.30 11.67
C LYS A 145 2.25 -5.92 11.97
N ASN A 146 2.98 -5.78 13.08
CA ASN A 146 3.39 -4.51 13.65
C ASN A 146 4.60 -3.89 12.91
N PRO A 147 4.45 -2.76 12.19
CA PRO A 147 5.54 -2.14 11.44
C PRO A 147 6.58 -1.44 12.33
N TYR A 148 6.24 -1.11 13.58
CA TYR A 148 7.12 -0.37 14.49
C TYR A 148 8.16 -1.25 15.17
N TYR A 149 7.86 -2.54 15.34
CA TYR A 149 8.76 -3.50 15.97
C TYR A 149 9.14 -4.67 15.05
N GLY A 150 8.47 -4.87 13.92
CA GLY A 150 8.77 -5.96 12.99
C GLY A 150 8.70 -7.32 13.68
N SER A 151 9.65 -8.20 13.37
CA SER A 151 9.74 -9.55 13.96
C SER A 151 9.85 -9.57 15.49
N ALA A 152 10.37 -8.53 16.13
CA ALA A 152 10.53 -8.47 17.57
C ALA A 152 9.19 -8.49 18.33
N MET A 153 8.13 -7.93 17.74
CA MET A 153 6.79 -7.90 18.34
C MET A 153 5.70 -7.93 17.26
N LEU A 154 5.82 -8.89 16.33
CA LEU A 154 5.04 -8.93 15.09
C LEU A 154 3.52 -8.87 15.33
N THR A 155 3.04 -9.57 16.35
CA THR A 155 1.62 -9.67 16.68
C THR A 155 1.16 -8.67 17.75
N CYS A 156 2.04 -7.77 18.20
CA CYS A 156 1.68 -6.77 19.22
C CYS A 156 0.78 -5.69 18.61
N GLY A 157 -0.48 -5.67 19.03
CA GLY A 157 -1.44 -4.65 18.66
C GLY A 157 -2.87 -5.20 18.66
N SER A 158 -3.82 -4.36 18.26
CA SER A 158 -5.21 -4.76 18.06
C SER A 158 -5.84 -3.90 16.97
N VAL A 159 -6.77 -4.48 16.21
CA VAL A 159 -7.64 -3.70 15.31
C VAL A 159 -8.60 -2.88 16.18
N LYS A 160 -8.69 -1.58 15.90
CA LYS A 160 -9.56 -0.64 16.62
C LYS A 160 -10.77 -0.23 15.80
N GLU A 161 -10.62 -0.17 14.48
CA GLU A 161 -11.67 0.29 13.58
C GLU A 161 -11.46 -0.36 12.20
N THR A 162 -12.56 -0.55 11.47
CA THR A 162 -12.57 -1.01 10.08
C THR A 162 -13.26 0.04 9.22
N ILE A 163 -12.59 0.51 8.17
CA ILE A 163 -13.11 1.43 7.16
C ILE A 163 -13.61 0.60 5.97
N GLN A 164 -14.79 0.90 5.45
CA GLN A 164 -15.45 0.22 4.32
C GLN A 164 -16.17 1.24 3.45
#